data_AF-A0A0G0B7M9-F1
#
_entry.id   AF-A0A0G0B7M9-F1
#
_cell.length_a   1.000
_cell.length_b   1.000
_cell.length_c   1.000
_cell.angle_alpha   90.00
_cell.angle_beta   90.00
_cell.angle_gamma   90.00
#
_symmetry.space_group_name_H-M   'P 1'
#
loop_
_entity.id
_entity.type
_entity.pdbx_description
1 polymer ?
#
loop_
_entity_poly.entity_id
_entity_poly.type
_entity_poly.pdbx_seq_one_letter_code
_entity_poly.pdbx_strand_id
1 'polypeptide(L)'
;MTPFAHVTAGYLVTQAVDLINPSLGFNSPEIIIAGIFGANIIDFDVFLVKKPIEHRNTIFHTLIFWIGIFIFLFIIANFLNNQFITKLFLSFSLGIISHLFLDWYAARGKGVGGIRLLYPYSKKHF
;
A
#
# COMPACT_ATOMS: atom_id res chain seq x y z
N MET A 1 -0.24 6.65 10.46
CA MET A 1 -1.54 6.71 11.15
C MET A 1 -1.49 5.75 12.34
N THR A 2 -2.59 5.29 12.93
CA THR A 2 -2.53 4.09 13.78
C THR A 2 -2.54 2.84 12.90
N PRO A 3 -1.89 1.72 13.28
CA PRO A 3 -1.88 0.48 12.49
C PRO A 3 -3.29 -0.04 12.14
N PHE A 4 -4.25 0.16 13.06
CA PHE A 4 -5.65 -0.21 12.83
C PHE A 4 -6.28 0.51 11.63
N ALA A 5 -5.89 1.75 11.38
CA ALA A 5 -6.44 2.51 10.27
C ALA A 5 -5.93 1.97 8.91
N HIS A 6 -4.69 1.49 8.86
CA HIS A 6 -4.11 0.88 7.67
C HIS A 6 -4.71 -0.51 7.40
N VAL A 7 -4.86 -1.35 8.43
CA VAL A 7 -5.61 -2.62 8.33
C VAL A 7 -7.04 -2.39 7.80
N THR A 8 -7.74 -1.41 8.37
CA THR A 8 -9.10 -1.07 7.96
C THR A 8 -9.14 -0.59 6.50
N ALA A 9 -8.17 0.22 6.09
CA ALA A 9 -8.08 0.70 4.71
C ALA A 9 -7.85 -0.44 3.71
N GLY A 10 -6.93 -1.36 4.01
CA GLY A 10 -6.68 -2.54 3.18
C GLY A 10 -7.91 -3.43 3.04
N TYR A 11 -8.67 -3.64 4.12
CA TYR A 11 -9.94 -4.35 4.05
C TYR A 11 -10.98 -3.59 3.21
N LEU A 12 -11.23 -2.32 3.54
CA LEU A 12 -12.28 -1.53 2.89
C LEU A 12 -12.02 -1.30 1.40
N VAL A 13 -10.78 -1.11 0.97
CA VAL A 13 -10.47 -0.91 -0.45
C VAL A 13 -10.73 -2.18 -1.26
N THR A 14 -10.40 -3.35 -0.71
CA THR A 14 -10.70 -4.64 -1.36
C THR A 14 -12.21 -4.89 -1.43
N GLN A 15 -12.93 -4.62 -0.34
CA GLN A 15 -14.39 -4.73 -0.32
C GLN A 15 -15.08 -3.72 -1.25
N ALA A 16 -14.54 -2.50 -1.37
CA ALA A 16 -15.09 -1.49 -2.28
C ALA A 16 -15.03 -1.95 -3.75
N VAL A 17 -13.98 -2.65 -4.16
CA VAL A 17 -13.89 -3.23 -5.50
C VAL A 17 -14.98 -4.26 -5.73
N ASP A 18 -15.21 -5.16 -4.77
CA ASP A 18 -16.26 -6.18 -4.87
C ASP A 18 -17.66 -5.55 -4.87
N LEU A 19 -17.88 -4.52 -4.06
CA LEU A 19 -19.14 -3.77 -4.03
C LEU A 19 -19.44 -3.05 -5.35
N ILE A 20 -18.42 -2.46 -5.99
CA ILE A 20 -18.57 -1.76 -7.27
C ILE A 20 -18.78 -2.76 -8.41
N ASN A 21 -18.03 -3.87 -8.40
CA ASN A 21 -18.14 -4.89 -9.42
C ASN A 21 -17.90 -6.30 -8.85
N PRO A 22 -18.97 -6.99 -8.42
CA PRO A 22 -18.87 -8.33 -7.83
C PRO A 22 -18.30 -9.38 -8.78
N SER A 23 -18.40 -9.16 -10.10
CA SER A 23 -17.89 -10.11 -11.10
C SER A 23 -16.35 -10.23 -11.09
N LEU A 24 -15.66 -9.26 -10.48
CA LEU A 24 -14.22 -9.32 -10.29
C LEU A 24 -13.82 -10.33 -9.21
N GLY A 25 -14.74 -10.71 -8.30
CA GLY A 25 -14.53 -11.72 -7.27
C GLY A 25 -13.42 -11.34 -6.29
N PHE A 26 -13.50 -10.15 -5.69
CA PHE A 26 -12.53 -9.65 -4.71
C PHE A 26 -12.91 -10.01 -3.26
N ASN A 27 -14.06 -10.66 -3.06
CA ASN A 27 -14.53 -11.14 -1.77
C ASN A 27 -13.87 -12.43 -1.24
N SER A 28 -12.94 -13.03 -1.98
CA SER A 28 -12.24 -14.24 -1.49
C SER A 28 -11.35 -13.88 -0.29
N PRO A 29 -11.30 -14.72 0.77
CA PRO A 29 -10.49 -14.45 1.95
C PRO A 29 -9.01 -14.15 1.63
N GLU A 30 -8.44 -14.87 0.66
CA GLU A 30 -7.05 -14.71 0.24
C GLU A 30 -6.80 -13.34 -0.40
N ILE A 31 -7.74 -12.86 -1.22
CA ILE A 31 -7.65 -11.55 -1.86
C ILE A 31 -7.79 -10.44 -0.81
N ILE A 32 -8.69 -10.59 0.15
CA ILE A 32 -8.84 -9.65 1.29
C ILE A 32 -7.57 -9.62 2.14
N ILE A 33 -7.01 -10.78 2.49
CA ILE A 33 -5.76 -10.90 3.24
C ILE A 33 -4.62 -10.23 2.48
N ALA A 34 -4.54 -10.40 1.15
CA ALA A 34 -3.52 -9.73 0.33
C ALA A 34 -3.63 -8.19 0.42
N GLY A 35 -4.84 -7.64 0.40
CA GLY A 35 -5.07 -6.19 0.55
C GLY A 35 -4.68 -5.67 1.93
N ILE A 36 -5.05 -6.39 2.99
CA ILE A 36 -4.63 -6.07 4.37
C ILE A 36 -3.10 -6.16 4.48
N PHE A 37 -2.49 -7.20 3.93
CA PHE A 37 -1.05 -7.39 3.98
C PHE A 37 -0.32 -6.26 3.24
N GLY A 38 -0.78 -5.88 2.03
CA GLY A 38 -0.24 -4.74 1.29
C GLY A 38 -0.38 -3.42 2.05
N ALA A 39 -1.49 -3.22 2.76
CA ALA A 39 -1.67 -2.02 3.58
C ALA A 39 -0.75 -1.97 4.81
N ASN A 40 -0.10 -3.06 5.22
CA ASN A 40 0.75 -3.09 6.43
C ASN A 40 2.23 -3.35 6.13
N ILE A 41 2.55 -3.95 4.99
CA ILE A 41 3.93 -4.30 4.62
C ILE A 41 4.85 -3.07 4.57
N ILE A 42 4.28 -1.90 4.30
CA ILE A 42 5.02 -0.63 4.24
C ILE A 42 5.65 -0.29 5.59
N ASP A 43 4.93 -0.53 6.69
CA ASP A 43 5.35 -0.18 8.05
C ASP A 43 6.36 -1.18 8.66
N PHE A 44 6.68 -2.29 7.97
CA PHE A 44 7.73 -3.21 8.44
C PHE A 44 9.11 -2.54 8.51
N ASP A 45 9.29 -1.46 7.76
CA ASP A 45 10.48 -0.63 7.78
C ASP A 45 10.74 0.06 9.14
N VAL A 46 9.75 0.09 10.03
CA VAL A 46 9.90 0.58 11.41
C VAL A 46 10.94 -0.21 12.19
N PHE A 47 11.10 -1.50 11.87
CA PHE A 47 12.11 -2.37 12.48
C PHE A 47 13.51 -2.17 11.89
N LEU A 48 13.63 -1.42 10.79
CA LEU A 48 14.88 -1.14 10.08
C LEU A 48 15.48 0.23 10.46
N VAL A 49 14.76 1.05 11.23
CA VAL A 49 15.17 2.41 11.62
C VAL A 49 15.42 2.54 13.13
N LYS A 50 16.28 3.49 13.53
CA LYS A 50 16.65 3.70 14.94
C LYS A 50 15.53 4.34 15.76
N LYS A 51 14.77 5.26 15.14
CA LYS A 51 13.61 5.89 15.76
C LYS A 51 12.38 5.57 14.94
N PRO A 52 11.26 5.13 15.57
CA PRO A 52 10.05 4.79 14.84
C PRO A 52 9.59 5.88 13.90
N ILE A 53 9.71 7.17 14.26
CA ILE A 53 9.29 8.30 13.42
C ILE A 53 10.06 8.42 12.09
N GLU A 54 11.28 7.87 12.02
CA GLU A 54 12.15 7.99 10.85
C GLU A 54 11.72 7.08 9.71
N HIS A 55 10.91 6.05 9.97
CA HIS A 55 10.48 5.06 8.98
C HIS A 55 9.73 5.69 7.79
N ARG A 56 9.02 6.81 8.03
CA ARG A 56 8.34 7.58 6.98
C ARG A 56 9.25 8.19 5.92
N ASN A 57 10.56 8.20 6.17
CA ASN A 57 11.58 8.68 5.23
C ASN A 57 12.28 7.54 4.48
N THR A 58 11.89 6.28 4.71
CA THR A 58 12.49 5.15 4.00
C THR A 58 11.94 5.05 2.58
N ILE A 59 12.56 4.18 1.78
CA ILE A 59 12.10 3.88 0.42
C ILE A 59 10.73 3.19 0.40
N PHE A 60 10.35 2.46 1.46
CA PHE A 60 9.04 1.81 1.55
C PHE A 60 7.91 2.84 1.58
N HIS A 61 8.18 4.01 2.14
CA HIS A 61 7.24 5.11 2.22
C HIS A 61 7.25 6.02 0.97
N THR A 62 7.67 5.48 -0.19
CA THR A 62 7.67 6.18 -1.48
C THR A 62 6.83 5.43 -2.51
N LEU A 63 5.93 6.14 -3.19
CA LEU A 63 5.03 5.54 -4.19
C LEU A 63 5.79 4.97 -5.38
N ILE A 64 6.87 5.64 -5.79
CA ILE A 64 7.66 5.22 -6.95
C ILE A 64 8.31 3.86 -6.76
N PHE A 65 8.74 3.52 -5.53
CA PHE A 65 9.27 2.20 -5.21
C PHE A 65 8.22 1.11 -5.47
N TRP A 66 7.00 1.32 -4.99
CA TRP A 66 5.91 0.37 -5.16
C TRP A 66 5.39 0.28 -6.58
N ILE A 67 5.41 1.38 -7.36
CA ILE A 67 5.12 1.33 -8.80
C ILE A 67 6.05 0.33 -9.50
N GLY A 68 7.35 0.36 -9.18
CA GLY A 68 8.31 -0.60 -9.73
C GLY A 68 7.96 -2.06 -9.37
N ILE A 69 7.62 -2.31 -8.10
CA ILE A 69 7.16 -3.62 -7.63
C ILE A 69 5.88 -4.05 -8.35
N PHE A 70 4.91 -3.17 -8.54
CA PHE A 70 3.64 -3.50 -9.21
C PHE A 70 3.83 -3.86 -10.68
N ILE A 71 4.66 -3.11 -11.40
CA ILE A 71 4.98 -3.44 -12.79
C ILE A 71 5.60 -4.83 -12.86
N PHE A 72 6.55 -5.14 -11.97
CA PHE A 72 7.17 -6.46 -11.90
C PHE A 72 6.16 -7.58 -11.60
N LEU A 73 5.32 -7.40 -10.58
CA LEU A 73 4.27 -8.35 -10.22
C LEU A 73 3.24 -8.55 -11.35
N PHE A 74 2.86 -7.48 -12.04
CA PHE A 74 1.94 -7.54 -13.16
C PHE A 74 2.51 -8.31 -14.35
N ILE A 75 3.81 -8.12 -14.66
CA ILE A 75 4.51 -8.91 -15.69
C ILE A 75 4.48 -10.40 -15.32
N ILE A 76 4.79 -10.74 -14.07
CA ILE A 76 4.72 -12.14 -13.59
C ILE A 76 3.32 -12.71 -13.73
N ALA A 77 2.29 -11.98 -13.29
CA ALA A 77 0.91 -12.45 -13.36
C ALA A 77 0.44 -12.71 -14.80
N ASN A 78 0.83 -11.85 -15.74
CA ASN A 78 0.55 -12.05 -17.16
C ASN A 78 1.29 -13.27 -17.72
N PHE A 79 2.56 -13.48 -17.34
CA PHE A 79 3.32 -14.65 -17.77
C PHE A 79 2.69 -15.96 -17.26
N LEU A 80 2.17 -15.95 -16.02
CA LEU A 80 1.49 -17.11 -15.43
C LEU A 80 0.07 -17.33 -15.97
N ASN A 81 -0.49 -16.36 -16.71
CA ASN A 81 -1.87 -16.36 -17.23
C ASN A 81 -2.92 -16.79 -16.18
N ASN A 82 -2.71 -16.37 -14.92
CA ASN A 82 -3.51 -16.81 -13.79
C ASN A 82 -4.27 -15.62 -13.19
N GLN A 83 -5.59 -15.59 -13.45
CA GLN A 83 -6.45 -14.51 -12.98
C GLN A 83 -6.49 -14.38 -11.45
N PHE A 84 -6.35 -15.47 -10.70
CA PHE A 84 -6.32 -15.42 -9.24
C PHE A 84 -5.05 -14.71 -8.74
N ILE A 85 -3.89 -15.03 -9.32
CA ILE A 85 -2.62 -14.34 -9.00
C ILE A 85 -2.69 -12.86 -9.35
N THR A 86 -3.28 -12.51 -10.50
CA THR A 86 -3.51 -11.11 -10.88
C THR A 86 -4.34 -10.38 -9.83
N LYS A 87 -5.43 -10.99 -9.35
CA LYS A 87 -6.29 -10.39 -8.30
C LYS A 87 -5.56 -10.22 -6.98
N LEU A 88 -4.76 -11.21 -6.57
CA LEU A 88 -3.92 -11.11 -5.37
C LEU A 88 -2.98 -9.91 -5.44
N PHE A 89 -2.26 -9.75 -6.55
CA PHE A 89 -1.33 -8.64 -6.73
C PHE A 89 -2.04 -7.29 -6.83
N LEU A 90 -3.20 -7.22 -7.50
CA LEU A 90 -4.01 -6.00 -7.53
C LEU A 90 -4.50 -5.61 -6.13
N SER A 91 -5.03 -6.56 -5.35
CA SER A 91 -5.49 -6.30 -3.98
C SER A 91 -4.34 -5.84 -3.08
N PHE A 92 -3.21 -6.53 -3.12
CA PHE A 92 -1.97 -6.11 -2.44
C PHE A 92 -1.55 -4.68 -2.82
N SER A 93 -1.63 -4.35 -4.11
CA SER A 93 -1.29 -3.03 -4.62
C SER A 93 -2.24 -1.94 -4.13
N LEU A 94 -3.55 -2.23 -4.10
CA LEU A 94 -4.56 -1.32 -3.57
C LEU A 94 -4.35 -1.06 -2.08
N GLY A 95 -3.98 -2.08 -1.30
CA GLY A 95 -3.59 -1.94 0.09
C GLY A 95 -2.46 -0.93 0.28
N ILE A 96 -1.37 -1.08 -0.48
CA ILE A 96 -0.22 -0.16 -0.45
C ILE A 96 -0.63 1.27 -0.83
N ILE A 97 -1.39 1.45 -1.91
CA ILE A 97 -1.86 2.76 -2.36
C ILE A 97 -2.70 3.42 -1.26
N SER A 98 -3.59 2.66 -0.63
CA SER A 98 -4.41 3.15 0.47
C SER A 98 -3.56 3.61 1.66
N HIS A 99 -2.50 2.87 2.02
CA HIS A 99 -1.57 3.24 3.09
C HIS A 99 -0.87 4.57 2.80
N LEU A 100 -0.22 4.68 1.64
CA LEU A 100 0.52 5.88 1.24
C LEU A 100 -0.40 7.09 1.10
N PHE A 101 -1.61 6.90 0.57
CA PHE A 101 -2.60 7.97 0.48
C PHE A 101 -3.02 8.47 1.86
N LEU A 102 -3.31 7.55 2.79
CA LEU A 102 -3.76 7.88 4.13
C LEU A 102 -2.69 8.58 4.96
N ASP A 103 -1.44 8.12 4.90
CA ASP A 103 -0.35 8.80 5.61
C ASP A 103 -0.06 10.18 5.01
N TRP A 104 -0.23 10.38 3.70
CA TRP A 104 -0.13 11.70 3.07
C TRP A 104 -1.28 12.61 3.48
N TYR A 105 -2.51 12.09 3.48
CA TYR A 105 -3.69 12.82 3.93
C TYR A 105 -3.55 13.24 5.39
N ALA A 106 -3.13 12.33 6.26
CA ALA A 106 -2.94 12.59 7.68
C ALA A 106 -1.82 13.61 7.97
N ALA A 107 -0.78 13.66 7.15
CA ALA A 107 0.30 14.63 7.30
C ALA A 107 -0.16 16.08 7.05
N ARG A 108 -1.11 16.29 6.11
CA ARG A 108 -1.66 17.63 5.81
C ARG A 108 -2.36 18.27 7.01
N GLY A 109 -2.94 17.48 7.90
CA GLY A 109 -3.67 17.98 9.07
C GLY A 109 -2.82 18.32 10.29
N LYS A 110 -1.53 17.96 10.34
CA LYS A 110 -0.71 18.07 11.57
C LYS A 110 0.56 18.90 11.44
N GLY A 111 0.91 19.43 10.26
CA GLY A 111 2.16 20.17 10.05
C GLY A 111 3.43 19.34 10.32
N VAL A 112 3.28 18.02 10.46
CA VAL A 112 4.38 17.06 10.62
C VAL A 112 4.71 16.59 9.22
N GLY A 113 5.91 16.90 8.75
CA GLY A 113 6.37 16.70 7.37
C GLY A 113 5.83 15.41 6.75
N GLY A 114 5.19 15.56 5.59
CA GLY A 114 4.51 14.48 4.90
C GLY A 114 5.44 13.38 4.43
N ILE A 115 4.83 12.26 4.06
CA ILE A 115 5.57 11.19 3.39
C ILE A 115 6.08 11.68 2.03
N ARG A 116 7.29 11.26 1.68
CA ARG A 116 7.91 11.54 0.37
C ARG A 116 7.27 10.69 -0.71
N LEU A 117 6.07 11.09 -1.14
CA LEU A 117 5.29 10.34 -2.13
C LEU A 117 6.07 10.06 -3.42
N LEU A 118 6.76 11.07 -3.97
CA LEU A 118 7.42 10.96 -5.29
C LEU A 118 8.95 11.05 -5.24
N TYR A 119 9.55 11.59 -4.17
CA TYR A 119 10.97 11.96 -4.14
C TYR A 119 11.71 11.34 -2.95
N PRO A 120 12.18 10.08 -3.04
CA PRO A 120 12.80 9.36 -1.93
C PRO A 120 14.01 10.08 -1.31
N TYR A 121 14.76 10.83 -2.12
CA TYR A 121 16.01 11.48 -1.69
C TYR A 121 15.88 12.98 -1.35
N SER A 122 14.67 13.57 -1.45
CA SER A 122 14.48 14.99 -1.15
C SER A 122 14.54 15.24 0.35
N LYS A 123 15.51 16.03 0.83
CA LYS A 123 15.59 16.44 2.24
C LYS A 123 14.58 17.52 2.64
N LYS A 124 13.77 18.01 1.70
CA LYS A 124 12.74 19.02 2.01
C LYS A 124 11.55 18.35 2.69
N HIS A 125 11.21 18.85 3.87
CA HIS A 125 9.93 18.60 4.53
C HIS A 125 8.85 19.36 3.74
N PHE A 126 7.87 18.65 3.20
CA PHE A 126 6.67 19.22 2.58
C PHE A 126 5.47 19.04 3.51
#